data_AF-A0AAU3KEX6-F1
#
_entry.id   AF-A0AAU3KEX6-F1
#
_cell.length_a   1.000
_cell.length_b   1.000
_cell.length_c   1.000
_cell.angle_alpha   90.00
_cell.angle_beta   90.00
_cell.angle_gamma   90.00
#
_symmetry.space_group_name_H-M   'P 1'
#
loop_
_entity.id
_entity.type
_entity.pdbx_description
1 polymer ?
#
loop_
_entity_poly.entity_id
_entity_poly.type
_entity_poly.pdbx_seq_one_letter_code
_entity_poly.pdbx_strand_id
1 'polypeptide(L)'
;MSSHRLPAVDRLRRARWLMTGLVTAITATAVLALGFVASTIDSHSRAIEADRQVEKVAGGLARAIQHDDKNVLDLSTVIDDDLAKGPTAVVVLVRKQGESWKQEHTYLRSLMPSDTEITTLATQTEDHSNGDLYASMLNTATDITGRKVRVAGTPVYWTDWDNFVVILASSESMDNPGQHRMLLWALTIGGSLLVLLSTAAAYLLSGRSLRQALRLLDEHEQFLGDAAHELRTPLTTLKLLTESRPKPEEVQQTLAEARKLADRMARLVTGLLARARMQTGIAELERTLLRLDQLAEAVAEEAADDRITVTAHPYRRGGRPPAPRPRHPEHAGERPDPRRRKPFRPRGSPYRRGPGQRPRPRPRRRPGHVRQPLRPRDRRPLRPQWHRPRPRRLGGPGPRRQCLHRTRRGRRHDRHPLAPSRRHHRRRPGRSAYLIPPDR
;
A
#
# COMPACT_ATOMS: atom_id res chain seq x y z
N MET A 1 42.96 8.42 -26.28
CA MET A 1 41.55 8.24 -25.89
C MET A 1 41.44 6.94 -25.13
N SER A 2 41.87 6.94 -23.87
CA SER A 2 42.02 5.75 -23.05
C SER A 2 40.95 5.76 -21.97
N SER A 3 40.16 4.71 -21.97
CA SER A 3 38.98 4.48 -21.14
C SER A 3 39.31 4.38 -19.64
N HIS A 4 39.43 5.50 -18.95
CA HIS A 4 39.22 5.55 -17.51
C HIS A 4 37.70 5.42 -17.25
N ARG A 5 37.20 4.19 -17.17
CA ARG A 5 35.88 3.96 -16.56
C ARG A 5 36.01 4.33 -15.08
N LEU A 6 35.44 5.48 -14.71
CA LEU A 6 35.48 5.98 -13.35
C LEU A 6 34.89 4.93 -12.39
N PRO A 7 35.57 4.55 -11.30
CA PRO A 7 35.14 3.51 -10.36
C PRO A 7 33.75 3.79 -9.73
N ALA A 8 33.26 5.02 -9.82
CA ALA A 8 31.91 5.41 -9.43
C ALA A 8 30.82 4.72 -10.25
N VAL A 9 30.98 4.60 -11.58
CA VAL A 9 29.95 4.03 -12.47
C VAL A 9 29.74 2.54 -12.18
N ASP A 10 30.82 1.81 -11.88
CA ASP A 10 30.75 0.39 -11.54
C ASP A 10 30.10 0.17 -10.17
N ARG A 11 30.36 1.04 -9.19
CA ARG A 11 29.70 0.99 -7.87
C ARG A 11 28.19 1.23 -8.00
N LEU A 12 27.78 2.18 -8.84
CA LEU A 12 26.36 2.48 -9.09
C LEU A 12 25.65 1.32 -9.80
N ARG A 13 26.33 0.68 -10.76
CA ARG A 13 25.80 -0.51 -11.45
C ARG A 13 25.62 -1.66 -10.46
N ARG A 14 26.61 -1.91 -9.60
CA ARG A 14 26.52 -2.94 -8.55
C ARG A 14 25.41 -2.63 -7.55
N ALA A 15 25.28 -1.39 -7.08
CA ALA A 15 24.21 -0.98 -6.18
C ALA A 15 22.82 -1.22 -6.79
N ARG A 16 22.64 -0.92 -8.08
CA ARG A 16 21.39 -1.20 -8.79
C ARG A 16 21.09 -2.69 -8.90
N TRP A 17 22.08 -3.51 -9.24
CA TRP A 17 21.93 -4.97 -9.30
C TRP A 17 21.65 -5.58 -7.93
N LEU A 18 22.32 -5.13 -6.87
CA LEU A 18 22.09 -5.57 -5.50
C LEU A 18 20.67 -5.23 -5.03
N MET A 19 20.21 -3.99 -5.25
CA MET A 19 18.85 -3.58 -4.87
C MET A 19 17.78 -4.36 -5.63
N THR A 20 17.97 -4.54 -6.94
CA THR A 20 17.04 -5.31 -7.76
C THR A 20 17.00 -6.78 -7.34
N GLY A 21 18.17 -7.36 -7.05
CA GLY A 21 18.29 -8.73 -6.54
C GLY A 21 17.61 -8.91 -5.19
N LEU A 22 17.80 -7.98 -4.25
CA LEU A 22 17.18 -8.02 -2.93
C LEU A 22 15.65 -7.98 -3.02
N VAL A 23 15.09 -7.05 -3.80
CA VAL A 23 13.63 -6.95 -3.99
C VAL A 23 13.07 -8.22 -4.64
N THR A 24 13.77 -8.76 -5.64
CA THR A 24 13.38 -10.01 -6.30
C THR A 24 13.38 -11.17 -5.30
N ALA A 25 14.41 -11.28 -4.44
CA ALA A 25 14.48 -12.33 -3.42
C ALA A 25 13.37 -12.22 -2.37
N ILE A 26 13.07 -11.00 -1.88
CA ILE A 26 12.00 -10.76 -0.91
C ILE A 26 10.63 -11.10 -1.52
N THR A 27 10.36 -10.62 -2.74
CA THR A 27 9.08 -10.86 -3.41
C THR A 27 8.89 -12.32 -3.78
N ALA A 28 9.92 -13.00 -4.28
CA ALA A 28 9.87 -14.44 -4.55
C ALA A 28 9.58 -15.24 -3.26
N THR A 29 10.27 -14.93 -2.16
CA THR A 29 10.04 -15.59 -0.86
C THR A 29 8.61 -15.37 -0.37
N ALA A 30 8.09 -14.14 -0.48
CA ALA A 30 6.72 -13.82 -0.07
C ALA A 30 5.67 -14.58 -0.89
N VAL A 31 5.85 -14.66 -2.21
CA VAL A 31 4.96 -15.41 -3.12
C VAL A 31 4.99 -16.91 -2.80
N LEU A 32 6.17 -17.48 -2.56
CA LEU A 32 6.30 -18.89 -2.17
C LEU A 32 5.62 -19.19 -0.84
N ALA A 33 5.81 -18.34 0.17
CA ALA A 33 5.17 -18.50 1.47
C ALA A 33 3.64 -18.41 1.38
N LEU A 34 3.11 -17.42 0.65
CA LEU A 34 1.66 -17.29 0.42
C LEU A 34 1.10 -18.47 -0.37
N GLY A 35 1.83 -18.94 -1.38
CA GLY A 35 1.46 -20.11 -2.17
C GLY A 35 1.37 -21.38 -1.34
N PHE A 36 2.33 -21.58 -0.44
CA PHE A 36 2.32 -22.71 0.50
C PHE A 36 1.10 -22.64 1.43
N VAL A 37 0.85 -21.49 2.05
CA VAL A 37 -0.31 -21.30 2.95
C VAL A 37 -1.63 -21.46 2.22
N ALA A 38 -1.77 -20.92 1.01
CA ALA A 38 -2.97 -21.09 0.20
C ALA A 38 -3.20 -22.56 -0.15
N SER A 39 -2.15 -23.30 -0.51
CA SER A 39 -2.23 -24.73 -0.83
C SER A 39 -2.64 -25.58 0.37
N THR A 40 -2.15 -25.27 1.57
CA THR A 40 -2.49 -26.04 2.78
C THR A 40 -3.92 -25.74 3.26
N ILE A 41 -4.38 -24.50 3.13
CA ILE A 41 -5.77 -24.13 3.44
C ILE A 41 -6.75 -24.79 2.47
N ASP A 42 -6.45 -24.76 1.16
CA ASP A 42 -7.33 -25.35 0.14
C ASP A 42 -7.44 -26.87 0.31
N SER A 43 -6.35 -27.58 0.60
CA SER A 43 -6.39 -29.04 0.85
C SER A 43 -7.21 -29.40 2.09
N HIS A 44 -7.05 -28.67 3.19
CA HIS A 44 -7.83 -28.91 4.40
C HIS A 44 -9.31 -28.57 4.21
N SER A 45 -9.62 -27.47 3.54
CA SER A 45 -11.01 -27.06 3.29
C SER A 45 -11.76 -28.08 2.44
N ARG A 46 -11.10 -28.66 1.43
CA ARG A 46 -11.70 -29.65 0.53
C ARG A 46 -11.98 -30.99 1.23
N ALA A 47 -11.05 -31.46 2.07
CA ALA A 47 -11.27 -32.68 2.85
C ALA A 47 -12.48 -32.54 3.78
N ILE A 48 -12.59 -31.39 4.46
CA ILE A 48 -13.74 -31.09 5.34
C ILE A 48 -15.04 -30.99 4.53
N GLU A 49 -15.01 -30.41 3.34
CA GLU A 49 -16.21 -30.30 2.50
C GLU A 49 -16.69 -31.67 1.98
N ALA A 50 -15.75 -32.54 1.58
CA ALA A 50 -16.09 -33.91 1.18
C ALA A 50 -16.74 -34.68 2.33
N ASP A 51 -16.19 -34.59 3.54
CA ASP A 51 -16.75 -35.22 4.75
C ASP A 51 -18.17 -34.73 5.05
N ARG A 52 -18.39 -33.41 5.03
CA ARG A 52 -19.73 -32.83 5.24
C ARG A 52 -20.72 -33.25 4.16
N GLN A 53 -20.27 -33.37 2.91
CA GLN A 53 -21.14 -33.76 1.81
C GLN A 53 -21.64 -35.19 1.98
N VAL A 54 -20.75 -36.14 2.27
CA VAL A 54 -21.14 -37.54 2.46
C VAL A 54 -21.99 -37.72 3.72
N GLU A 55 -21.65 -37.03 4.81
CA GLU A 55 -22.43 -37.06 6.06
C GLU A 55 -23.84 -36.47 5.85
N LYS A 56 -23.96 -35.35 5.13
CA LYS A 56 -25.26 -34.74 4.81
C LYS A 56 -26.13 -35.66 3.98
N VAL A 57 -25.56 -36.35 2.99
CA VAL A 57 -26.30 -37.29 2.13
C VAL A 57 -26.71 -38.53 2.92
N ALA A 58 -25.77 -39.20 3.59
CA ALA A 58 -26.07 -40.41 4.36
C ALA A 58 -27.07 -40.13 5.51
N GLY A 59 -26.83 -39.08 6.29
CA GLY A 59 -27.69 -38.68 7.39
C GLY A 59 -29.03 -38.10 6.96
N GLY A 60 -29.08 -37.41 5.82
CA GLY A 60 -30.31 -36.88 5.23
C GLY A 60 -31.23 -38.01 4.76
N LEU A 61 -30.68 -38.95 3.97
CA LEU A 61 -31.41 -40.12 3.49
C LEU A 61 -31.83 -41.04 4.64
N ALA A 62 -31.01 -41.17 5.68
CA ALA A 62 -31.34 -41.96 6.87
C ALA A 62 -32.60 -41.45 7.55
N ARG A 63 -32.77 -40.13 7.64
CA ARG A 63 -33.97 -39.51 8.22
C ARG A 63 -35.18 -39.57 7.29
N ALA A 64 -34.98 -39.81 6.00
CA ALA A 64 -36.05 -39.90 5.01
C ALA A 64 -36.67 -41.30 4.93
N ILE A 65 -36.00 -42.34 5.46
CA ILE A 65 -36.60 -43.67 5.57
C ILE A 65 -37.75 -43.62 6.56
N GLN A 66 -38.95 -43.93 6.07
CA GLN A 66 -40.12 -44.14 6.91
C GLN A 66 -40.40 -45.63 7.02
N HIS A 67 -40.92 -46.01 8.19
CA HIS A 67 -41.38 -47.36 8.47
C HIS A 67 -42.91 -47.36 8.44
N ASP A 68 -43.53 -48.15 7.57
CA ASP A 68 -44.99 -48.34 7.52
C ASP A 68 -45.43 -49.35 8.59
N ASP A 69 -46.67 -49.24 9.07
CA ASP A 69 -47.30 -50.09 10.11
C ASP A 69 -47.25 -51.60 9.77
N LYS A 70 -46.90 -51.94 8.52
CA LYS A 70 -46.80 -53.30 7.97
C LYS A 70 -45.40 -53.94 8.08
N ASN A 71 -44.43 -53.29 8.72
CA ASN A 71 -43.06 -53.79 8.84
C ASN A 71 -42.35 -54.03 7.48
N VAL A 72 -42.67 -53.23 6.46
CA VAL A 72 -42.04 -53.28 5.13
C VAL A 72 -41.20 -52.03 4.91
N LEU A 73 -39.94 -52.21 4.47
CA LEU A 73 -39.05 -51.09 4.14
C LEU A 73 -39.56 -50.40 2.87
N ASP A 74 -40.07 -49.18 2.99
CA ASP A 74 -40.36 -48.35 1.82
C ASP A 74 -39.13 -47.49 1.49
N LEU A 75 -38.40 -47.91 0.46
CA LEU A 75 -37.26 -47.13 -0.05
C LEU A 75 -37.66 -46.11 -1.12
N SER A 76 -38.93 -46.03 -1.52
CA SER A 76 -39.34 -45.12 -2.59
C SER A 76 -39.00 -43.67 -2.28
N THR A 77 -39.17 -43.24 -1.02
CA THR A 77 -38.81 -41.90 -0.54
C THR A 77 -37.31 -41.62 -0.61
N VAL A 78 -36.47 -42.61 -0.34
CA VAL A 78 -35.00 -42.49 -0.39
C VAL A 78 -34.50 -42.50 -1.83
N ILE A 79 -35.05 -43.39 -2.66
CA ILE A 79 -34.68 -43.51 -4.07
C ILE A 79 -35.07 -42.26 -4.84
N ASP A 80 -36.20 -41.64 -4.50
CA ASP A 80 -36.68 -40.44 -5.17
C ASP A 80 -36.12 -39.12 -4.64
N ASP A 81 -35.43 -39.13 -3.49
CA ASP A 81 -34.82 -37.95 -2.88
C ASP A 81 -33.73 -37.34 -3.79
N ASP A 82 -33.71 -36.00 -3.87
CA ASP A 82 -32.69 -35.25 -4.59
C ASP A 82 -31.27 -35.53 -4.07
N LEU A 83 -31.13 -35.87 -2.78
CA LEU A 83 -29.87 -36.27 -2.16
C LEU A 83 -29.34 -37.60 -2.72
N ALA A 84 -30.22 -38.53 -3.09
CA ALA A 84 -29.84 -39.82 -3.68
C ALA A 84 -29.48 -39.71 -5.17
N LYS A 85 -30.00 -38.70 -5.88
CA LYS A 85 -29.76 -38.46 -7.32
C LYS A 85 -28.60 -37.47 -7.58
N GLY A 86 -27.91 -37.03 -6.54
CA GLY A 86 -26.82 -36.05 -6.62
C GLY A 86 -25.50 -36.60 -7.21
N PRO A 87 -24.38 -35.90 -6.99
CA PRO A 87 -23.04 -36.35 -7.41
C PRO A 87 -22.40 -37.36 -6.44
N THR A 88 -23.09 -37.71 -5.34
CA THR A 88 -22.61 -38.61 -4.30
C THR A 88 -23.16 -40.02 -4.57
N ALA A 89 -22.31 -41.04 -4.47
CA ALA A 89 -22.76 -42.41 -4.58
C ALA A 89 -23.46 -42.85 -3.31
N VAL A 90 -24.50 -43.68 -3.44
CA VAL A 90 -25.32 -44.10 -2.32
C VAL A 90 -25.57 -45.60 -2.42
N VAL A 91 -25.44 -46.32 -1.31
CA VAL A 91 -25.82 -47.72 -1.19
C VAL A 91 -26.65 -47.88 0.08
N VAL A 92 -27.80 -48.52 -0.06
CA VAL A 92 -28.68 -48.85 1.07
C VAL A 92 -28.54 -50.34 1.36
N LEU A 93 -28.03 -50.66 2.54
CA LEU A 93 -27.85 -52.03 3.00
C LEU A 93 -28.87 -52.36 4.07
N VAL A 94 -29.43 -53.56 3.99
CA VAL A 94 -30.39 -54.08 4.97
C VAL A 94 -29.89 -55.44 5.45
N ARG A 95 -29.94 -55.67 6.76
CA ARG A 95 -29.61 -56.96 7.37
C ARG A 95 -30.68 -57.33 8.37
N LYS A 96 -31.25 -58.52 8.21
CA LYS A 96 -32.08 -59.16 9.24
C LYS A 96 -31.20 -59.84 10.26
N GLN A 97 -31.68 -60.01 11.49
CA GLN A 97 -30.93 -60.74 12.51
C GLN A 97 -30.53 -62.14 12.01
N GLY A 98 -29.21 -62.41 11.99
CA GLY A 98 -28.65 -63.70 11.54
C GLY A 98 -28.45 -63.86 10.02
N GLU A 99 -28.82 -62.87 9.20
CA GLU A 99 -28.58 -62.88 7.74
C GLU A 99 -27.35 -62.04 7.33
N SER A 100 -26.84 -62.24 6.11
CA SER A 100 -25.83 -61.36 5.52
C SER A 100 -26.43 -60.04 5.04
N TRP A 101 -25.63 -58.98 5.00
CA TRP A 101 -26.03 -57.69 4.42
C TRP A 101 -26.52 -57.85 2.97
N LYS A 102 -27.72 -57.35 2.68
CA LYS A 102 -28.31 -57.28 1.34
C LYS A 102 -28.34 -55.83 0.86
N GLN A 103 -27.87 -55.58 -0.37
CA GLN A 103 -27.93 -54.25 -0.99
C GLN A 103 -29.30 -54.08 -1.67
N GLU A 104 -30.15 -53.22 -1.12
CA GLU A 104 -31.50 -52.96 -1.67
C GLU A 104 -31.47 -51.83 -2.72
N HIS A 105 -30.56 -50.87 -2.57
CA HIS A 105 -30.40 -49.78 -3.54
C HIS A 105 -28.93 -49.44 -3.75
N THR A 106 -28.57 -49.05 -4.98
CA THR A 106 -27.22 -48.62 -5.35
C THR A 106 -27.30 -47.56 -6.43
N TYR A 107 -26.65 -46.43 -6.18
CA TYR A 107 -26.51 -45.32 -7.11
C TYR A 107 -25.04 -44.92 -7.25
N LEU A 108 -24.61 -44.63 -8.48
CA LEU A 108 -23.21 -44.31 -8.85
C LEU A 108 -22.18 -45.33 -8.32
N ARG A 109 -22.39 -46.61 -8.63
CA ARG A 109 -21.56 -47.72 -8.12
C ARG A 109 -20.06 -47.56 -8.37
N SER A 110 -19.67 -46.86 -9.43
CA SER A 110 -18.25 -46.60 -9.76
C SER A 110 -17.48 -45.82 -8.70
N LEU A 111 -18.17 -45.05 -7.86
CA LEU A 111 -17.58 -44.27 -6.77
C LEU A 111 -17.73 -44.96 -5.41
N MET A 112 -18.22 -46.20 -5.39
CA MET A 112 -18.35 -46.99 -4.17
C MET A 112 -17.23 -48.02 -4.06
N PRO A 113 -16.89 -48.45 -2.83
CA PRO A 113 -15.96 -49.54 -2.60
C PRO A 113 -16.41 -50.89 -3.18
N SER A 114 -15.53 -51.88 -3.10
CA SER A 114 -15.85 -53.27 -3.43
C SER A 114 -16.99 -53.80 -2.54
N ASP A 115 -17.75 -54.80 -3.01
CA ASP A 115 -18.85 -55.38 -2.21
C ASP A 115 -18.40 -55.86 -0.83
N THR A 116 -17.20 -56.45 -0.75
CA THR A 116 -16.59 -56.88 0.52
C THR A 116 -16.31 -55.70 1.45
N GLU A 117 -15.80 -54.59 0.92
CA GLU A 117 -15.55 -53.38 1.71
C GLU A 117 -16.85 -52.70 2.13
N ILE A 118 -17.87 -52.64 1.26
CA ILE A 118 -19.20 -52.10 1.60
C ILE A 118 -19.79 -52.87 2.79
N THR A 119 -19.78 -54.20 2.76
CA THR A 119 -20.30 -55.00 3.89
C THR A 119 -19.48 -54.79 5.17
N THR A 120 -18.15 -54.63 5.05
CA THR A 120 -17.28 -54.34 6.19
C THR A 120 -17.58 -52.98 6.79
N LEU A 121 -17.76 -51.94 5.95
CA LEU A 121 -18.13 -50.59 6.38
C LEU A 121 -19.51 -50.55 7.03
N ALA A 122 -20.47 -51.34 6.53
CA ALA A 122 -21.79 -51.46 7.13
C ALA A 122 -21.73 -52.08 8.53
N THR A 123 -21.00 -53.20 8.69
CA THR A 123 -20.78 -53.82 10.01
C THR A 123 -20.02 -52.87 10.96
N GLN A 124 -18.99 -52.18 10.49
CA GLN A 124 -18.27 -51.20 11.32
C GLN A 124 -19.16 -50.05 11.78
N THR A 125 -20.07 -49.60 10.92
CA THR A 125 -21.04 -48.53 11.24
C THR A 125 -22.04 -49.01 12.29
N GLU A 126 -22.55 -50.24 12.15
CA GLU A 126 -23.42 -50.87 13.14
C GLU A 126 -22.72 -50.99 14.50
N ASP A 127 -21.51 -51.58 14.54
CA ASP A 127 -20.74 -51.81 15.75
C ASP A 127 -20.40 -50.50 16.49
N HIS A 128 -20.03 -49.45 15.76
CA HIS A 128 -19.69 -48.15 16.35
C HIS A 128 -20.91 -47.32 16.76
N SER A 129 -22.09 -47.59 16.20
CA SER A 129 -23.29 -46.83 16.55
C SER A 129 -23.64 -46.97 18.02
N ASN A 130 -23.28 -48.09 18.67
CA ASN A 130 -23.59 -48.40 20.07
C ASN A 130 -25.05 -48.12 20.46
N GLY A 131 -25.98 -48.24 19.51
CA GLY A 131 -27.39 -47.92 19.74
C GLY A 131 -27.74 -46.43 19.68
N ASP A 132 -26.95 -45.60 19.00
CA ASP A 132 -27.32 -44.24 18.59
C ASP A 132 -27.82 -44.21 17.13
N LEU A 133 -29.08 -43.81 16.93
CA LEU A 133 -29.62 -43.58 15.59
C LEU A 133 -29.00 -42.33 14.95
N TYR A 134 -28.82 -42.38 13.63
CA TYR A 134 -28.35 -41.24 12.81
C TYR A 134 -26.91 -40.76 13.11
N ALA A 135 -26.14 -41.49 13.93
CA ALA A 135 -24.74 -41.21 14.18
C ALA A 135 -23.89 -41.66 12.98
N SER A 136 -23.46 -40.70 12.17
CA SER A 136 -22.71 -41.00 10.95
C SER A 136 -21.25 -41.30 11.24
N MET A 137 -20.74 -42.40 10.68
CA MET A 137 -19.34 -42.79 10.77
C MET A 137 -18.61 -42.45 9.49
N LEU A 138 -17.52 -41.69 9.59
CA LEU A 138 -16.70 -41.29 8.46
C LEU A 138 -15.48 -42.21 8.29
N ASN A 139 -15.33 -42.78 7.10
CA ASN A 139 -14.25 -43.69 6.75
C ASN A 139 -13.58 -43.28 5.43
N THR A 140 -12.30 -43.66 5.27
CA THR A 140 -11.62 -43.60 3.97
C THR A 140 -11.59 -45.00 3.38
N ALA A 141 -12.03 -45.15 2.15
CA ALA A 141 -11.99 -46.41 1.40
C ALA A 141 -11.42 -46.19 0.00
N THR A 142 -11.39 -47.25 -0.81
CA THR A 142 -10.98 -47.17 -2.20
C THR A 142 -12.15 -47.62 -3.07
N ASP A 143 -12.50 -46.84 -4.10
CA ASP A 143 -13.52 -47.26 -5.05
C ASP A 143 -13.05 -48.44 -5.91
N ILE A 144 -13.98 -49.03 -6.66
CA ILE A 144 -13.67 -50.13 -7.59
C ILE A 144 -12.66 -49.77 -8.69
N THR A 145 -12.38 -48.47 -8.90
CA THR A 145 -11.41 -47.98 -9.88
C THR A 145 -10.03 -47.73 -9.27
N GLY A 146 -9.85 -47.97 -7.97
CA GLY A 146 -8.59 -47.75 -7.25
C GLY A 146 -8.40 -46.31 -6.76
N ARG A 147 -9.42 -45.44 -6.84
CA ARG A 147 -9.36 -44.07 -6.32
C ARG A 147 -9.78 -44.04 -4.87
N LYS A 148 -9.10 -43.22 -4.07
CA LYS A 148 -9.51 -42.99 -2.68
C LYS A 148 -10.87 -42.31 -2.66
N VAL A 149 -11.75 -42.75 -1.76
CA VAL A 149 -13.08 -42.18 -1.54
C VAL A 149 -13.32 -41.94 -0.06
N ARG A 150 -14.11 -40.91 0.25
CA ARG A 150 -14.63 -40.66 1.59
C ARG A 150 -16.01 -41.25 1.67
N VAL A 151 -16.26 -42.06 2.69
CA VAL A 151 -17.53 -42.77 2.89
C VAL A 151 -18.11 -42.39 4.24
N ALA A 152 -19.37 -41.97 4.27
CA ALA A 152 -20.15 -41.86 5.49
C ALA A 152 -21.12 -43.03 5.57
N GLY A 153 -21.15 -43.72 6.71
CA GLY A 153 -22.19 -44.71 7.02
C GLY A 153 -23.11 -44.18 8.11
N THR A 154 -24.41 -44.17 7.85
CA THR A 154 -25.42 -43.78 8.86
C THR A 154 -26.32 -44.98 9.17
N PRO A 155 -26.37 -45.43 10.43
CA PRO A 155 -27.24 -46.52 10.85
C PRO A 155 -28.67 -46.02 11.07
N VAL A 156 -29.62 -46.86 10.68
CA VAL A 156 -31.05 -46.71 10.93
C VAL A 156 -31.57 -48.07 11.38
N TYR A 157 -32.09 -48.12 12.60
CA TYR A 157 -32.75 -49.29 13.15
C TYR A 157 -33.86 -48.79 14.06
N TRP A 158 -34.92 -49.57 14.21
CA TRP A 158 -36.03 -49.23 15.08
C TRP A 158 -36.17 -50.31 16.15
N THR A 159 -36.63 -49.94 17.35
CA THR A 159 -36.74 -50.89 18.48
C THR A 159 -37.83 -51.95 18.29
N ASP A 160 -38.78 -51.68 17.40
CA ASP A 160 -39.93 -52.51 17.05
C ASP A 160 -39.71 -53.38 15.81
N TRP A 161 -38.54 -53.26 15.16
CA TRP A 161 -38.23 -53.98 13.93
C TRP A 161 -36.81 -54.55 13.92
N ASP A 162 -36.69 -55.85 13.67
CA ASP A 162 -35.45 -56.64 13.78
C ASP A 162 -34.48 -56.49 12.58
N ASN A 163 -34.65 -55.42 11.80
CA ASN A 163 -33.84 -55.13 10.62
C ASN A 163 -32.91 -53.95 10.89
N PHE A 164 -31.63 -54.14 10.59
CA PHE A 164 -30.63 -53.08 10.59
C PHE A 164 -30.49 -52.53 9.18
N VAL A 165 -30.64 -51.22 9.02
CA VAL A 165 -30.41 -50.51 7.77
C VAL A 165 -29.20 -49.61 7.91
N VAL A 166 -28.29 -49.65 6.94
CA VAL A 166 -27.16 -48.72 6.88
C VAL A 166 -27.15 -48.05 5.52
N ILE A 167 -27.14 -46.72 5.53
CA ILE A 167 -26.93 -45.93 4.32
C ILE A 167 -25.48 -45.55 4.25
N LEU A 168 -24.82 -45.98 3.18
CA LEU A 168 -23.48 -45.55 2.84
C LEU A 168 -23.58 -44.47 1.76
N ALA A 169 -22.94 -43.33 1.99
CA ALA A 169 -22.72 -42.30 0.99
C ALA A 169 -21.22 -42.15 0.71
N SER A 170 -20.81 -42.12 -0.55
CA SER A 170 -19.41 -42.03 -0.96
C SER A 170 -19.18 -40.88 -1.93
N SER A 171 -18.07 -40.16 -1.75
CA SER A 171 -17.58 -39.16 -2.68
C SER A 171 -16.09 -39.34 -2.96
N GLU A 172 -15.63 -38.89 -4.12
CA GLU A 172 -14.21 -38.93 -4.49
C GLU A 172 -13.37 -38.18 -3.45
N SER A 173 -12.39 -38.87 -2.87
CA SER A 173 -11.42 -38.22 -2.00
C SER A 173 -10.45 -37.47 -2.90
N MET A 174 -10.33 -36.16 -2.68
CA MET A 174 -9.58 -35.25 -3.54
C MET A 174 -8.04 -35.40 -3.47
N ASP A 175 -7.53 -36.58 -3.08
CA ASP A 175 -6.12 -36.96 -3.24
C ASP A 175 -5.72 -37.16 -4.72
N ASN A 176 -6.61 -36.85 -5.67
CA ASN A 176 -6.38 -37.05 -7.10
C ASN A 176 -5.40 -36.00 -7.67
N PRO A 177 -4.25 -36.39 -8.27
CA PRO A 177 -3.19 -35.47 -8.74
C PRO A 177 -3.62 -34.48 -9.84
N GLY A 178 -4.77 -34.68 -10.48
CA GLY A 178 -5.24 -33.87 -11.61
C GLY A 178 -5.61 -32.42 -11.25
N GLN A 179 -6.26 -32.20 -10.10
CA GLN A 179 -6.70 -30.85 -9.70
C GLN A 179 -5.58 -30.01 -9.08
N HIS A 180 -4.61 -30.68 -8.43
CA HIS A 180 -3.39 -30.05 -7.93
C HIS A 180 -2.64 -29.29 -9.03
N ARG A 181 -2.66 -29.83 -10.26
CA ARG A 181 -1.97 -29.23 -11.41
C ARG A 181 -2.50 -27.85 -11.79
N MET A 182 -3.82 -27.62 -11.74
CA MET A 182 -4.38 -26.31 -12.11
C MET A 182 -4.08 -25.23 -11.08
N LEU A 183 -4.14 -25.58 -9.78
CA LEU A 183 -3.74 -24.67 -8.70
C LEU A 183 -2.24 -24.36 -8.78
N LEU A 184 -1.40 -25.37 -9.04
CA LEU A 184 0.04 -25.19 -9.26
C LEU A 184 0.32 -24.27 -10.44
N TRP A 185 -0.37 -24.44 -11.58
CA TRP A 185 -0.20 -23.55 -12.74
C TRP A 185 -0.66 -22.12 -12.43
N ALA A 186 -1.80 -21.95 -11.77
CA ALA A 186 -2.29 -20.62 -11.40
C ALA A 186 -1.31 -19.91 -10.44
N LEU A 187 -0.78 -20.62 -9.45
CA LEU A 187 0.15 -20.09 -8.48
C LEU A 187 1.53 -19.78 -9.10
N THR A 188 2.04 -20.67 -9.94
CA THR A 188 3.34 -20.49 -10.61
C THR A 188 3.29 -19.35 -11.63
N ILE A 189 2.25 -19.28 -12.46
CA ILE A 189 2.09 -18.21 -13.46
C ILE A 189 1.83 -16.88 -12.76
N GLY A 190 0.88 -16.83 -11.82
CA GLY A 190 0.55 -15.61 -11.08
C GLY A 190 1.72 -15.11 -10.25
N GLY A 191 2.42 -16.02 -9.55
CA GLY A 191 3.60 -15.73 -8.77
C GLY A 191 4.77 -15.23 -9.62
N SER A 192 5.07 -15.91 -10.74
CA SER A 192 6.13 -15.49 -11.65
C SER A 192 5.86 -14.12 -12.26
N LEU A 193 4.61 -13.85 -12.65
CA LEU A 193 4.20 -12.55 -13.18
C LEU A 193 4.39 -11.44 -12.14
N LEU A 194 4.02 -11.69 -10.88
CA LEU A 194 4.15 -10.71 -9.81
C LEU A 194 5.61 -10.40 -9.48
N VAL A 195 6.48 -11.42 -9.45
CA VAL A 195 7.93 -11.23 -9.29
C VAL A 195 8.50 -10.44 -10.47
N LEU A 196 8.16 -10.80 -11.71
CA LEU A 196 8.62 -10.08 -12.90
C LEU A 196 8.22 -8.59 -12.88
N LEU A 197 6.96 -8.30 -12.56
CA LEU A 197 6.47 -6.91 -12.47
C LEU A 197 7.17 -6.13 -11.35
N SER A 198 7.36 -6.76 -10.19
CA SER A 198 8.07 -6.16 -9.06
C SER A 198 9.53 -5.85 -9.40
N THR A 199 10.25 -6.81 -9.98
CA THR A 199 11.65 -6.65 -10.42
C THR A 199 11.77 -5.54 -11.46
N ALA A 200 10.87 -5.50 -12.45
CA ALA A 200 10.84 -4.46 -13.47
C ALA A 200 10.61 -3.07 -12.86
N ALA A 201 9.62 -2.95 -11.96
CA ALA A 201 9.34 -1.71 -11.25
C ALA A 201 10.54 -1.25 -10.41
N ALA A 202 11.14 -2.14 -9.62
CA ALA A 202 12.31 -1.84 -8.78
C ALA A 202 13.51 -1.37 -9.61
N TYR A 203 13.79 -2.03 -10.73
CA TYR A 203 14.89 -1.69 -11.62
C TYR A 203 14.71 -0.30 -12.27
N LEU A 204 13.49 0.01 -12.72
CA LEU A 204 13.15 1.30 -13.33
C LEU A 204 13.23 2.43 -12.29
N LEU A 205 12.65 2.24 -11.11
CA LEU A 205 12.60 3.24 -10.05
C LEU A 205 14.00 3.53 -9.48
N SER A 206 14.77 2.47 -9.19
CA SER A 206 16.16 2.59 -8.73
C SER A 206 17.03 3.33 -9.75
N GLY A 207 16.85 3.05 -11.04
CA GLY A 207 17.55 3.77 -12.09
C GLY A 207 17.17 5.24 -12.18
N ARG A 208 15.93 5.62 -11.87
CA ARG A 208 15.47 7.02 -11.92
C ARG A 208 15.95 7.81 -10.70
N SER A 209 15.81 7.25 -9.50
CA SER A 209 16.22 7.90 -8.25
C SER A 209 17.73 8.12 -8.19
N LEU A 210 18.53 7.11 -8.57
CA LEU A 210 19.98 7.21 -8.54
C LEU A 210 20.51 8.26 -9.54
N ARG A 211 19.91 8.34 -10.74
CA ARG A 211 20.24 9.38 -11.71
C ARG A 211 19.92 10.78 -11.19
N GLN A 212 18.80 10.95 -10.49
CA GLN A 212 18.45 12.23 -9.88
C GLN A 212 19.42 12.60 -8.76
N ALA A 213 19.74 11.67 -7.87
CA ALA A 213 20.70 11.89 -6.80
C ALA A 213 22.09 12.28 -7.33
N LEU A 214 22.56 11.63 -8.39
CA LEU A 214 23.85 11.96 -9.02
C LEU A 214 23.85 13.33 -9.67
N ARG A 215 22.77 13.73 -10.35
CA ARG A 215 22.68 15.07 -10.95
C ARG A 215 22.76 16.16 -9.89
N LEU A 216 22.05 15.98 -8.77
CA LEU A 216 22.11 16.92 -7.65
C LEU A 216 23.52 16.98 -7.06
N LEU A 217 24.19 15.85 -6.93
CA LEU A 217 25.55 15.80 -6.42
C LEU A 217 26.54 16.52 -7.35
N ASP A 218 26.42 16.31 -8.66
CA ASP A 218 27.24 16.97 -9.70
C ASP A 218 27.01 18.48 -9.71
N GLU A 219 25.76 18.94 -9.59
CA GLU A 219 25.43 20.36 -9.46
C GLU A 219 26.03 20.99 -8.18
N HIS A 220 26.04 20.26 -7.06
CA HIS A 220 26.66 20.71 -5.82
C HIS A 220 28.19 20.80 -5.92
N GLU A 221 28.84 19.81 -6.55
CA GLU A 221 30.28 19.81 -6.77
C GLU A 221 30.71 20.96 -7.69
N GLN A 222 29.97 21.22 -8.76
CA GLN A 222 30.20 22.37 -9.65
C GLN A 222 30.05 23.70 -8.91
N PHE A 223 28.98 23.87 -8.12
CA PHE A 223 28.79 25.09 -7.32
C PHE A 223 29.92 25.34 -6.33
N LEU A 224 30.40 24.30 -5.64
CA LEU A 224 31.54 24.40 -4.73
C LEU A 224 32.84 24.74 -5.47
N GLY A 225 33.04 24.16 -6.66
CA GLY A 225 34.17 24.48 -7.53
C GLY A 225 34.17 25.95 -7.96
N ASP A 226 33.02 26.44 -8.45
CA ASP A 226 32.84 27.83 -8.86
C ASP A 226 33.06 28.80 -7.69
N ALA A 227 32.46 28.51 -6.52
CA ALA A 227 32.64 29.31 -5.31
C ALA A 227 34.11 29.37 -4.87
N ALA A 228 34.82 28.24 -4.90
CA ALA A 228 36.23 28.19 -4.57
C ALA A 228 37.07 29.00 -5.56
N HIS A 229 36.75 28.95 -6.85
CA HIS A 229 37.44 29.70 -7.89
C HIS A 229 37.23 31.21 -7.73
N GLU A 230 35.98 31.65 -7.55
CA GLU A 230 35.60 33.05 -7.37
C GLU A 230 36.19 33.67 -6.09
N LEU A 231 36.41 32.87 -5.04
CA LEU A 231 37.06 33.31 -3.80
C LEU A 231 38.60 33.30 -3.87
N ARG A 232 39.20 32.41 -4.67
CA ARG A 232 40.66 32.28 -4.77
C ARG A 232 41.33 33.53 -5.33
N THR A 233 40.73 34.11 -6.37
CA THR A 233 41.25 35.29 -7.06
C THR A 233 41.36 36.51 -6.12
N PRO A 234 40.29 36.98 -5.46
CA PRO A 234 40.40 38.10 -4.53
C PRO A 234 41.26 37.77 -3.30
N LEU A 235 41.28 36.53 -2.82
CA LEU A 235 42.16 36.12 -1.72
C LEU A 235 43.64 36.24 -2.11
N THR A 236 43.98 35.87 -3.34
CA THR A 236 45.35 35.97 -3.87
C THR A 236 45.76 37.44 -4.04
N THR A 237 44.88 38.28 -4.56
CA THR A 237 45.13 39.74 -4.66
C THR A 237 45.27 40.38 -3.28
N LEU A 238 44.44 40.00 -2.30
CA LEU A 238 44.55 40.50 -0.93
C LEU A 238 45.89 40.10 -0.31
N LYS A 239 46.33 38.86 -0.53
CA LYS A 239 47.62 38.37 -0.07
C LYS A 239 48.77 39.20 -0.65
N LEU A 240 48.76 39.47 -1.96
CA LEU A 240 49.76 40.31 -2.63
C LEU A 240 49.78 41.74 -2.05
N LEU A 241 48.62 42.33 -1.79
CA LEU A 241 48.51 43.64 -1.15
C LEU A 241 49.11 43.64 0.26
N THR A 242 48.90 42.59 1.05
CA THR A 242 49.46 42.48 2.41
C THR A 242 50.96 42.15 2.44
N GLU A 243 51.48 41.48 1.41
CA GLU A 243 52.90 41.18 1.27
C GLU A 243 53.69 42.37 0.70
N SER A 244 53.01 43.31 0.04
CA SER A 244 53.60 44.56 -0.38
C SER A 244 54.04 45.38 0.85
N ARG A 245 55.22 46.00 0.78
CA ARG A 245 55.71 46.96 1.78
C ARG A 245 55.55 48.37 1.23
N PRO A 246 54.33 48.95 1.25
CA PRO A 246 54.09 50.27 0.68
C PRO A 246 54.89 51.33 1.43
N LYS A 247 55.28 52.39 0.71
CA LYS A 247 55.88 53.58 1.32
C LYS A 247 54.86 54.26 2.25
N PRO A 248 55.29 55.06 3.24
CA PRO A 248 54.38 55.71 4.20
C PRO A 248 53.22 56.48 3.55
N GLU A 249 53.47 57.06 2.37
CA GLU A 249 52.50 57.83 1.58
C GLU A 249 51.45 56.94 0.89
N GLU A 250 51.78 55.67 0.60
CA GLU A 250 50.95 54.71 -0.14
C GLU A 250 50.17 53.75 0.79
N VAL A 251 50.50 53.73 2.09
CA VAL A 251 49.84 52.86 3.09
C VAL A 251 48.33 53.06 3.10
N GLN A 252 47.86 54.31 3.08
CA GLN A 252 46.43 54.62 3.10
C GLN A 252 45.71 54.14 1.84
N GLN A 253 46.35 54.24 0.67
CA GLN A 253 45.79 53.74 -0.59
C GLN A 253 45.71 52.21 -0.59
N THR A 254 46.78 51.54 -0.13
CA THR A 254 46.85 50.08 -0.03
C THR A 254 45.77 49.53 0.93
N LEU A 255 45.57 50.19 2.08
CA LEU A 255 44.49 49.85 3.01
C LEU A 255 43.09 50.07 2.41
N ALA A 256 42.90 51.15 1.64
CA ALA A 256 41.63 51.42 0.96
C ALA A 256 41.33 50.36 -0.12
N GLU A 257 42.34 49.90 -0.88
CA GLU A 257 42.19 48.81 -1.84
C GLU A 257 41.89 47.47 -1.17
N ALA A 258 42.62 47.12 -0.10
CA ALA A 258 42.34 45.93 0.70
C ALA A 258 40.90 45.93 1.25
N ARG A 259 40.41 47.09 1.71
CA ARG A 259 39.02 47.23 2.19
C ARG A 259 38.00 47.05 1.06
N LYS A 260 38.21 47.67 -0.11
CA LYS A 260 37.34 47.47 -1.29
C LYS A 260 37.27 46.00 -1.71
N LEU A 261 38.39 45.28 -1.63
CA LEU A 261 38.47 43.87 -1.97
C LEU A 261 37.74 43.00 -0.94
N ALA A 262 37.89 43.30 0.35
CA ALA A 262 37.13 42.64 1.42
C ALA A 262 35.61 42.85 1.26
N ASP A 263 35.18 44.08 0.94
CA ASP A 263 33.76 44.39 0.66
C ASP A 263 33.24 43.62 -0.56
N ARG A 264 34.08 43.44 -1.59
CA ARG A 264 33.73 42.62 -2.77
C ARG A 264 33.57 41.15 -2.40
N MET A 265 34.47 40.57 -1.60
CA MET A 265 34.34 39.19 -1.13
C MET A 265 33.10 39.02 -0.25
N ALA A 266 32.80 39.97 0.63
CA ALA A 266 31.59 39.95 1.44
C ALA A 266 30.33 39.88 0.56
N ARG A 267 30.24 40.71 -0.49
CA ARG A 267 29.14 40.65 -1.47
C ARG A 267 29.06 39.31 -2.20
N LEU A 268 30.20 38.72 -2.61
CA LEU A 268 30.24 37.41 -3.24
C LEU A 268 29.71 36.31 -2.31
N VAL A 269 30.16 36.28 -1.06
CA VAL A 269 29.69 35.30 -0.05
C VAL A 269 28.19 35.47 0.22
N THR A 270 27.71 36.70 0.36
CA THR A 270 26.27 36.98 0.52
C THR A 270 25.47 36.48 -0.69
N GLY A 271 25.96 36.70 -1.90
CA GLY A 271 25.34 36.21 -3.14
C GLY A 271 25.30 34.68 -3.22
N LEU A 272 26.40 34.00 -2.87
CA LEU A 272 26.48 32.55 -2.82
C LEU A 272 25.52 31.96 -1.77
N LEU A 273 25.45 32.56 -0.59
CA LEU A 273 24.54 32.14 0.49
C LEU A 273 23.07 32.31 0.09
N ALA A 274 22.73 33.43 -0.58
CA ALA A 274 21.40 33.65 -1.11
C ALA A 274 21.03 32.59 -2.16
N ARG A 275 21.96 32.26 -3.07
CA ARG A 275 21.76 31.21 -4.08
C ARG A 275 21.57 29.82 -3.47
N ALA A 276 22.38 29.46 -2.48
CA ALA A 276 22.26 28.18 -1.77
C ALA A 276 20.91 28.04 -1.02
N ARG A 277 20.43 29.13 -0.40
CA ARG A 277 19.10 29.17 0.25
C ARG A 277 17.95 29.01 -0.74
N MET A 278 18.08 29.55 -1.95
CA MET A 278 17.08 29.36 -3.01
C MET A 278 17.10 27.92 -3.56
N GLN A 279 18.28 27.31 -3.74
CA GLN A 279 18.41 25.93 -4.24
C GLN A 279 17.87 24.88 -3.26
N THR A 280 18.05 25.10 -1.96
CA THR A 280 17.57 24.18 -0.91
C THR A 280 16.08 24.30 -0.63
N GLY A 281 15.38 25.25 -1.26
CA GLY A 281 13.96 25.52 -1.01
C GLY A 281 13.67 26.09 0.38
N ILE A 282 14.71 26.46 1.14
CA ILE A 282 14.58 27.07 2.48
C ILE A 282 14.10 28.52 2.37
N ALA A 283 14.41 29.19 1.24
CA ALA A 283 13.83 30.48 0.93
C ALA A 283 12.37 30.32 0.50
N GLU A 284 11.43 30.45 1.45
CA GLU A 284 10.01 30.58 1.12
C GLU A 284 9.80 31.87 0.33
N LEU A 285 9.30 31.74 -0.90
CA LEU A 285 9.04 32.88 -1.76
C LEU A 285 7.74 33.56 -1.31
N GLU A 286 7.85 34.66 -0.57
CA GLU A 286 6.69 35.47 -0.20
C GLU A 286 6.12 36.15 -1.45
N ARG A 287 4.88 35.81 -1.80
CA ARG A 287 4.18 36.39 -2.96
C ARG A 287 3.21 37.46 -2.48
N THR A 288 3.55 38.72 -2.71
CA THR A 288 2.69 39.86 -2.37
C THR A 288 2.31 40.64 -3.63
N LEU A 289 1.15 41.31 -3.59
CA LEU A 289 0.75 42.22 -4.67
C LEU A 289 1.58 43.49 -4.58
N LEU A 290 2.44 43.70 -5.57
CA LEU A 290 3.40 44.81 -5.60
C LEU A 290 3.07 45.74 -6.77
N ARG A 291 3.15 47.04 -6.51
CA ARG A 291 3.11 48.09 -7.53
C ARG A 291 4.50 48.24 -8.14
N LEU A 292 4.71 47.63 -9.31
CA LEU A 292 6.01 47.61 -10.00
C LEU A 292 6.51 49.01 -10.36
N ASP A 293 5.60 49.95 -10.61
CA ASP A 293 5.92 51.35 -10.84
C ASP A 293 6.57 52.00 -9.62
N GLN A 294 5.97 51.81 -8.44
CA GLN A 294 6.52 52.34 -7.18
C GLN A 294 7.83 51.65 -6.78
N LEU A 295 7.93 50.34 -6.99
CA LEU A 295 9.15 49.59 -6.71
C LEU A 295 10.31 50.07 -7.62
N ALA A 296 10.05 50.24 -8.91
CA ALA A 296 11.08 50.68 -9.85
C ALA A 296 11.56 52.11 -9.55
N GLU A 297 10.65 53.00 -9.17
CA GLU A 297 10.96 54.37 -8.78
C GLU A 297 11.79 54.40 -7.49
N ALA A 298 11.37 53.68 -6.45
CA ALA A 298 12.09 53.59 -5.18
C ALA A 298 13.50 53.01 -5.35
N VAL A 299 13.66 51.95 -6.17
CA VAL A 299 14.99 51.36 -6.44
C VAL A 299 15.89 52.31 -7.21
N ALA A 300 15.35 53.09 -8.15
CA ALA A 300 16.15 54.06 -8.90
C ALA A 300 16.58 55.25 -8.03
N GLU A 301 15.70 55.71 -7.14
CA GLU A 301 16.01 56.75 -6.16
C GLU A 301 17.09 56.28 -5.17
N GLU A 302 16.96 55.06 -4.65
CA GLU A 302 17.95 54.45 -3.74
C GLU A 302 19.31 54.19 -4.42
N ALA A 303 19.31 53.78 -5.69
CA ALA A 303 20.54 53.57 -6.44
C ALA A 303 21.31 54.87 -6.72
N ALA A 304 20.59 56.01 -6.83
CA ALA A 304 21.14 57.34 -7.05
C ALA A 304 22.22 57.42 -8.16
N ASP A 305 22.06 56.63 -9.22
CA ASP A 305 22.98 56.56 -10.36
C ASP A 305 22.38 57.30 -11.55
N ASP A 306 23.04 58.37 -12.00
CA ASP A 306 22.61 59.23 -13.11
C ASP A 306 22.44 58.48 -14.45
N ARG A 307 22.97 57.24 -14.55
CA ARG A 307 22.79 56.38 -15.72
C ARG A 307 21.44 55.68 -15.74
N ILE A 308 20.70 55.69 -14.63
CA ILE A 308 19.41 55.00 -14.49
C ILE A 308 18.28 56.01 -14.79
N THR A 309 17.48 55.71 -15.81
CA THR A 309 16.27 56.50 -16.13
C THR A 309 15.04 55.62 -15.97
N VAL A 310 14.09 56.03 -15.12
CA VAL A 310 12.81 55.32 -14.95
C VAL A 310 11.76 55.94 -15.85
N THR A 311 11.13 55.12 -16.70
CA THR A 311 10.01 55.55 -17.54
C THR A 311 8.81 54.65 -17.30
N ALA A 312 7.74 55.18 -16.69
CA ALA A 312 6.49 54.45 -16.51
C ALA A 312 5.60 54.62 -17.75
N HIS A 313 5.07 53.52 -18.29
CA HIS A 313 4.13 53.55 -19.42
C HIS A 313 2.84 52.81 -19.03
N PRO A 314 1.65 53.39 -19.24
CA PRO A 314 0.40 52.71 -18.94
C PRO A 314 0.24 51.48 -19.86
N TYR A 315 0.28 50.28 -19.27
CA TYR A 315 0.09 49.02 -19.98
C TYR A 315 -1.29 48.43 -19.70
N ARG A 316 -2.09 48.20 -20.75
CA ARG A 316 -3.34 47.43 -20.67
C ARG A 316 -3.02 45.96 -20.91
N ARG A 317 -3.40 45.08 -19.98
CA ARG A 317 -3.29 43.63 -20.13
C ARG A 317 -4.00 43.19 -21.43
N GLY A 318 -3.22 42.80 -22.45
CA GLY A 318 -3.71 42.36 -23.76
C GLY A 318 -3.30 43.22 -24.97
N GLY A 319 -2.63 44.37 -24.77
CA GLY A 319 -2.07 45.18 -25.87
C GLY A 319 -0.57 44.95 -26.08
N ARG A 320 -0.08 45.06 -27.33
CA ARG A 320 1.36 45.07 -27.65
C ARG A 320 2.03 46.28 -26.96
N PRO A 321 3.17 46.13 -26.28
CA PRO A 321 3.83 47.27 -25.64
C PRO A 321 4.21 48.34 -26.69
N PRO A 322 4.01 49.64 -26.41
CA PRO A 322 4.44 50.70 -27.30
C PRO A 322 5.96 50.70 -27.41
N ALA A 323 6.48 50.86 -28.63
CA ALA A 323 7.92 50.90 -28.89
C ALA A 323 8.57 52.07 -28.14
N PRO A 324 9.77 51.89 -27.56
CA PRO A 324 10.50 52.97 -26.92
C PRO A 324 10.76 54.08 -27.94
N ARG A 325 10.36 55.32 -27.62
CA ARG A 325 10.64 56.47 -28.48
C ARG A 325 12.14 56.76 -28.46
N PRO A 326 12.78 57.01 -29.61
CA PRO A 326 14.18 57.42 -29.65
C PRO A 326 14.35 58.78 -28.94
N ARG A 327 15.42 58.89 -28.14
CA ARG A 327 15.85 60.15 -27.51
C ARG A 327 16.15 61.16 -28.64
N HIS A 328 15.39 62.26 -28.72
CA HIS A 328 15.72 63.39 -29.58
C HIS A 328 16.82 64.22 -28.89
N PRO A 329 17.95 64.51 -29.56
CA PRO A 329 18.86 65.56 -29.11
C PRO A 329 18.31 66.93 -29.48
N GLU A 330 18.48 67.87 -28.56
CA GLU A 330 18.09 69.27 -28.61
C GLU A 330 19.06 70.08 -29.53
N HIS A 331 18.49 71.01 -30.31
CA HIS A 331 19.11 72.15 -31.02
C HIS A 331 20.27 71.96 -32.02
N ALA A 332 19.98 72.19 -33.31
CA ALA A 332 20.85 72.93 -34.24
C ALA A 332 19.99 73.57 -35.35
N GLY A 333 20.22 74.85 -35.64
CA GLY A 333 19.27 75.75 -36.29
C GLY A 333 19.01 75.54 -37.78
N GLU A 334 17.81 75.92 -38.20
CA GLU A 334 17.38 75.90 -39.61
C GLU A 334 17.04 77.33 -40.03
N ARG A 335 17.78 77.84 -41.03
CA ARG A 335 17.56 79.13 -41.69
C ARG A 335 16.28 79.06 -42.55
N PRO A 336 15.52 80.16 -42.71
CA PRO A 336 14.32 80.15 -43.53
C PRO A 336 14.64 80.30 -45.03
N ASP A 337 14.14 79.37 -45.85
CA ASP A 337 14.10 79.46 -47.32
C ASP A 337 12.86 80.28 -47.78
N PRO A 338 13.02 81.39 -48.54
CA PRO A 338 11.93 82.31 -48.84
C PRO A 338 11.27 82.00 -50.19
N ARG A 339 10.79 80.77 -50.45
CA ARG A 339 9.98 80.51 -51.67
C ARG A 339 8.93 79.42 -51.48
N ARG A 340 7.70 79.80 -51.09
CA ARG A 340 6.45 79.37 -51.77
C ARG A 340 5.20 79.99 -51.12
N ARG A 341 4.39 80.62 -51.97
CA ARG A 341 3.19 81.41 -51.67
C ARG A 341 2.00 80.52 -51.24
N LYS A 342 1.14 81.08 -50.37
CA LYS A 342 -0.24 80.63 -50.11
C LYS A 342 -1.16 80.94 -51.30
N PRO A 343 -2.37 80.32 -51.35
CA PRO A 343 -3.59 81.03 -50.90
C PRO A 343 -4.51 80.13 -50.03
N PHE A 344 -4.95 80.51 -48.83
CA PHE A 344 -6.16 81.27 -48.43
C PHE A 344 -7.51 80.75 -48.98
N ARG A 345 -8.20 79.86 -48.20
CA ARG A 345 -9.52 79.97 -47.50
C ARG A 345 -10.78 79.77 -48.39
N PRO A 346 -12.01 79.49 -47.85
CA PRO A 346 -12.52 79.50 -46.45
C PRO A 346 -13.21 78.16 -46.01
N ARG A 347 -13.40 77.80 -44.71
CA ARG A 347 -14.22 78.31 -43.57
C ARG A 347 -15.74 78.02 -43.70
N GLY A 348 -16.30 77.17 -42.82
CA GLY A 348 -17.75 77.10 -42.57
C GLY A 348 -18.30 75.77 -41.99
N SER A 349 -18.38 75.68 -40.66
CA SER A 349 -19.28 74.80 -39.87
C SER A 349 -20.75 75.35 -39.99
N PRO A 350 -21.87 74.81 -39.42
CA PRO A 350 -21.98 73.82 -38.31
C PRO A 350 -23.30 72.97 -38.17
N TYR A 351 -23.34 72.16 -37.09
CA TYR A 351 -24.50 71.76 -36.25
C TYR A 351 -25.76 71.04 -36.81
N ARG A 352 -26.11 69.89 -36.18
CA ARG A 352 -27.48 69.66 -35.67
C ARG A 352 -27.53 68.72 -34.44
N ARG A 353 -27.99 69.26 -33.29
CA ARG A 353 -28.50 68.56 -32.07
C ARG A 353 -29.84 67.87 -32.42
N GLY A 354 -30.12 66.61 -32.04
CA GLY A 354 -30.83 66.15 -30.81
C GLY A 354 -32.38 66.26 -30.93
N PRO A 355 -33.25 65.67 -30.08
CA PRO A 355 -33.17 64.48 -29.19
C PRO A 355 -34.46 63.57 -29.20
N GLY A 356 -34.46 62.43 -28.50
CA GLY A 356 -35.61 62.02 -27.66
C GLY A 356 -36.58 60.88 -28.08
N GLN A 357 -36.67 59.89 -27.17
CA GLN A 357 -37.87 59.15 -26.71
C GLN A 357 -38.22 57.73 -27.28
N ARG A 358 -38.71 56.89 -26.35
CA ARG A 358 -38.83 55.41 -26.22
C ARG A 358 -40.17 54.85 -26.79
N PRO A 359 -40.68 53.60 -26.54
CA PRO A 359 -40.10 52.22 -26.33
C PRO A 359 -40.81 51.04 -27.08
N ARG A 360 -40.11 49.87 -27.18
CA ARG A 360 -40.57 48.41 -27.16
C ARG A 360 -41.43 47.86 -28.35
N PRO A 361 -41.49 46.53 -28.64
CA PRO A 361 -41.46 45.37 -27.73
C PRO A 361 -40.69 44.08 -28.17
N ARG A 362 -40.66 43.09 -27.26
CA ARG A 362 -40.13 41.71 -27.41
C ARG A 362 -41.05 40.82 -28.26
N PRO A 363 -40.55 39.71 -28.84
CA PRO A 363 -41.36 38.51 -29.08
C PRO A 363 -40.99 37.32 -28.18
N ARG A 364 -41.99 36.44 -28.07
CA ARG A 364 -42.19 35.34 -27.13
C ARG A 364 -41.47 34.04 -27.52
N ARG A 365 -41.23 33.21 -26.51
CA ARG A 365 -40.84 31.78 -26.56
C ARG A 365 -42.03 30.85 -26.86
N ARG A 366 -41.75 29.64 -27.35
CA ARG A 366 -42.32 28.32 -26.96
C ARG A 366 -41.60 27.17 -27.74
N PRO A 367 -41.73 25.88 -27.38
CA PRO A 367 -41.22 25.12 -26.19
C PRO A 367 -40.28 23.93 -26.60
N GLY A 368 -39.35 23.40 -25.78
CA GLY A 368 -39.49 22.25 -24.82
C GLY A 368 -39.61 20.88 -25.54
N HIS A 369 -38.94 19.74 -25.25
CA HIS A 369 -38.08 19.15 -24.20
C HIS A 369 -37.32 17.95 -24.85
N VAL A 370 -36.24 17.31 -24.36
CA VAL A 370 -36.10 16.49 -23.12
C VAL A 370 -34.61 16.26 -22.83
N ARG A 371 -34.13 16.57 -21.62
CA ARG A 371 -32.99 15.90 -20.96
C ARG A 371 -33.27 15.80 -19.45
N GLN A 372 -32.92 14.64 -18.90
CA GLN A 372 -33.17 14.13 -17.55
C GLN A 372 -32.65 15.05 -16.41
N PRO A 373 -33.26 15.02 -15.21
CA PRO A 373 -32.85 15.83 -14.08
C PRO A 373 -31.60 15.27 -13.37
N LEU A 374 -30.67 16.19 -13.08
CA LEU A 374 -29.53 16.01 -12.16
C LEU A 374 -30.02 15.95 -10.70
N ARG A 375 -29.44 15.01 -9.93
CA ARG A 375 -29.66 14.83 -8.49
C ARG A 375 -29.23 16.08 -7.68
N PRO A 376 -29.89 16.37 -6.53
CA PRO A 376 -29.43 17.40 -5.60
C PRO A 376 -28.12 16.97 -4.91
N ARG A 377 -27.21 17.94 -4.72
CA ARG A 377 -26.02 17.81 -3.87
C ARG A 377 -26.45 17.69 -2.40
N ASP A 378 -26.06 16.59 -1.76
CA ASP A 378 -26.24 16.36 -0.34
C ASP A 378 -25.48 17.41 0.50
N ARG A 379 -26.22 17.96 1.47
CA ARG A 379 -25.70 18.75 2.59
C ARG A 379 -24.99 17.81 3.56
N ARG A 380 -23.86 18.27 4.11
CA ARG A 380 -23.14 17.62 5.23
C ARG A 380 -24.11 17.35 6.40
N PRO A 381 -24.12 16.16 7.01
CA PRO A 381 -24.78 15.96 8.29
C PRO A 381 -23.87 16.42 9.45
N LEU A 382 -24.49 17.11 10.40
CA LEU A 382 -23.93 17.46 11.71
C LEU A 382 -23.68 16.20 12.54
N ARG A 383 -22.57 16.18 13.29
CA ARG A 383 -22.21 15.13 14.26
C ARG A 383 -23.30 14.98 15.35
N PRO A 384 -23.67 13.77 15.78
CA PRO A 384 -24.40 13.59 17.03
C PRO A 384 -23.46 13.70 18.23
N GLN A 385 -23.79 14.60 19.17
CA GLN A 385 -23.22 14.64 20.51
C GLN A 385 -23.78 13.47 21.33
N TRP A 386 -22.89 12.68 21.91
CA TRP A 386 -23.25 11.66 22.90
C TRP A 386 -23.56 12.33 24.25
N HIS A 387 -24.84 12.42 24.60
CA HIS A 387 -25.28 12.72 25.96
C HIS A 387 -25.13 11.47 26.84
N ARG A 388 -24.24 11.54 27.85
CA ARG A 388 -24.21 10.56 28.95
C ARG A 388 -25.48 10.68 29.79
N PRO A 389 -26.17 9.59 30.16
CA PRO A 389 -27.18 9.64 31.21
C PRO A 389 -26.49 9.76 32.58
N ARG A 390 -26.91 10.76 33.36
CA ARG A 390 -26.63 10.87 34.79
C ARG A 390 -27.44 9.81 35.55
N PRO A 391 -26.88 9.08 36.53
CA PRO A 391 -27.70 8.29 37.44
C PRO A 391 -28.38 9.22 38.45
N ARG A 392 -29.72 9.15 38.51
CA ARG A 392 -30.54 9.81 39.53
C ARG A 392 -30.28 9.15 40.89
N ARG A 393 -29.95 9.99 41.88
CA ARG A 393 -30.03 9.69 43.30
C ARG A 393 -31.51 9.60 43.73
N LEU A 394 -31.84 8.55 44.47
CA LEU A 394 -32.92 8.54 45.47
C LEU A 394 -32.31 8.00 46.77
N GLY A 395 -32.38 8.78 47.85
CA GLY A 395 -32.00 8.36 49.22
C GLY A 395 -33.07 7.44 49.81
N GLY A 396 -32.89 6.72 50.92
CA GLY A 396 -31.90 6.53 51.99
C GLY A 396 -32.46 5.38 52.87
N PRO A 397 -32.20 5.24 54.19
CA PRO A 397 -31.02 5.52 55.01
C PRO A 397 -30.28 4.22 55.42
N GLY A 398 -29.08 4.34 56.02
CA GLY A 398 -28.32 3.22 56.62
C GLY A 398 -28.96 2.66 57.91
N PRO A 399 -28.27 1.84 58.73
CA PRO A 399 -26.90 2.16 59.19
C PRO A 399 -25.98 0.97 59.57
N ARG A 400 -24.78 1.38 60.04
CA ARG A 400 -23.86 0.74 61.00
C ARG A 400 -22.67 -0.10 60.51
N ARG A 401 -21.56 0.64 60.48
CA ARG A 401 -20.16 0.27 60.68
C ARG A 401 -19.95 -0.71 61.84
N GLN A 402 -19.00 -1.63 61.67
CA GLN A 402 -18.10 -2.08 62.74
C GLN A 402 -16.65 -1.97 62.27
N CYS A 403 -15.88 -1.19 63.04
CA CYS A 403 -14.43 -1.11 63.04
C CYS A 403 -13.88 -2.17 64.00
N LEU A 404 -12.75 -2.79 63.67
CA LEU A 404 -11.78 -3.36 64.62
C LEU A 404 -10.39 -3.23 63.97
N HIS A 405 -9.63 -2.21 64.36
CA HIS A 405 -8.46 -2.28 65.27
C HIS A 405 -7.26 -3.09 64.71
N ARG A 406 -6.18 -2.41 64.26
CA ARG A 406 -4.93 -2.08 65.00
C ARG A 406 -4.14 -3.35 65.36
N THR A 407 -2.91 -3.57 64.90
CA THR A 407 -1.69 -2.87 65.38
C THR A 407 -0.45 -3.12 64.50
N ARG A 408 0.52 -2.21 64.64
CA ARG A 408 1.84 -2.14 63.98
C ARG A 408 2.91 -2.11 65.08
N ARG A 409 3.96 -2.92 65.00
CA ARG A 409 5.31 -2.83 65.68
C ARG A 409 6.08 -4.10 65.24
N GLY A 410 7.37 -4.15 64.87
CA GLY A 410 8.48 -3.21 64.92
C GLY A 410 9.70 -3.87 65.61
N ARG A 411 10.86 -3.93 64.91
CA ARG A 411 12.25 -4.23 65.39
C ARG A 411 12.58 -5.70 65.73
N ARG A 412 13.81 -6.21 65.72
CA ARG A 412 15.15 -6.03 65.07
C ARG A 412 16.10 -6.97 65.87
N HIS A 413 17.16 -7.51 65.25
CA HIS A 413 18.34 -8.20 65.85
C HIS A 413 18.06 -9.60 66.48
N ASP A 414 18.92 -10.64 66.43
CA ASP A 414 20.32 -10.77 66.05
C ASP A 414 20.76 -12.26 66.02
N ARG A 415 21.88 -12.54 65.33
CA ARG A 415 22.87 -13.66 65.49
C ARG A 415 22.50 -15.08 65.02
N HIS A 416 23.41 -15.96 64.58
CA HIS A 416 24.74 -16.00 63.90
C HIS A 416 25.04 -17.53 63.69
N PRO A 417 26.23 -18.01 63.25
CA PRO A 417 26.40 -18.82 62.03
C PRO A 417 26.91 -20.26 62.27
N LEU A 418 27.18 -21.01 61.18
CA LEU A 418 28.35 -21.88 61.04
C LEU A 418 28.69 -22.06 59.53
N ALA A 419 29.99 -22.01 59.21
CA ALA A 419 30.64 -22.23 57.91
C ALA A 419 31.73 -23.32 58.10
N PRO A 420 32.75 -23.54 57.24
CA PRO A 420 32.93 -23.51 55.76
C PRO A 420 33.56 -24.86 55.24
N SER A 421 33.86 -25.11 53.94
CA SER A 421 35.12 -24.74 53.25
C SER A 421 35.30 -25.58 51.94
N ARG A 422 35.60 -24.94 50.78
CA ARG A 422 36.87 -24.93 49.97
C ARG A 422 37.21 -26.26 49.24
N ARG A 423 37.79 -26.36 48.02
CA ARG A 423 38.39 -25.44 47.01
C ARG A 423 38.81 -26.28 45.76
N HIS A 424 38.87 -25.64 44.57
CA HIS A 424 39.83 -25.77 43.42
C HIS A 424 40.20 -27.18 42.83
N HIS A 425 40.63 -27.41 41.58
CA HIS A 425 41.11 -26.62 40.43
C HIS A 425 41.13 -27.51 39.16
N ARG A 426 40.84 -26.92 37.99
CA ARG A 426 41.51 -27.02 36.66
C ARG A 426 42.04 -28.35 36.06
N ARG A 427 41.69 -28.50 34.76
CA ARG A 427 42.45 -28.96 33.54
C ARG A 427 42.43 -30.45 33.11
N ARG A 428 41.74 -30.70 31.97
CA ARG A 428 42.11 -31.39 30.69
C ARG A 428 43.28 -32.42 30.67
N PRO A 429 43.45 -33.23 29.59
CA PRO A 429 42.52 -34.09 28.82
C PRO A 429 43.16 -35.49 28.52
N GLY A 430 42.47 -36.43 27.85
CA GLY A 430 43.18 -37.48 27.08
C GLY A 430 42.55 -38.87 26.96
N ARG A 431 42.20 -39.21 25.71
CA ARG A 431 42.42 -40.46 24.95
C ARG A 431 41.93 -41.85 25.44
N SER A 432 41.44 -42.57 24.42
CA SER A 432 41.48 -44.03 24.20
C SER A 432 40.51 -44.87 25.04
N ALA A 433 39.87 -45.94 24.55
CA ALA A 433 39.93 -46.66 23.29
C ALA A 433 38.74 -47.64 23.21
N TYR A 434 38.64 -48.29 22.05
CA TYR A 434 38.03 -49.59 21.72
C TYR A 434 36.80 -49.61 20.80
N LEU A 435 37.13 -50.01 19.56
CA LEU A 435 36.30 -50.56 18.49
C LEU A 435 35.78 -51.98 18.85
N ILE A 436 34.87 -52.48 17.97
CA ILE A 436 34.59 -53.87 17.53
C ILE A 436 33.17 -54.37 17.95
N PRO A 437 32.39 -55.05 17.07
CA PRO A 437 31.28 -54.45 16.33
C PRO A 437 30.00 -55.35 16.45
N PRO A 438 29.00 -55.33 15.54
CA PRO A 438 27.71 -55.97 15.77
C PRO A 438 27.66 -57.42 15.26
N ASP A 439 26.73 -58.17 15.83
CA ASP A 439 26.18 -59.36 15.19
C ASP A 439 24.68 -59.47 15.51
N ARG A 440 23.90 -59.75 14.44
CA ARG A 440 22.44 -59.94 14.31
C ARG A 440 21.55 -58.74 14.01
#